data_AF-A0A960JDH6-F1
#
_entry.id   AF-A0A960JDH6-F1
#
_cell.length_a   1.000
_cell.length_b   1.000
_cell.length_c   1.000
_cell.angle_alpha   90.00
_cell.angle_beta   90.00
_cell.angle_gamma   90.00
#
_symmetry.space_group_name_H-M   'P 1'
#
loop_
_entity.id
_entity.type
_entity.pdbx_description
1 polymer ?
#
loop_
_entity_poly.entity_id
_entity_poly.type
_entity_poly.pdbx_seq_one_letter_code
_entity_poly.pdbx_strand_id
1 'polypeptide(L)' 'MSAREKLRVYVESLPEEQLDAALRALESMAPRDPVLQMLLNAPEDDEPLSEEELRAHEEGLEAIARGDMVPWEKVREELA' A
#
# COMPACT_ATOMS: atom_id res chain seq x y z
N MET A 1 3.95 31.09 -23.74
CA MET A 1 4.35 30.06 -22.77
C MET A 1 3.13 29.27 -22.33
N SER A 2 3.14 27.96 -22.52
CA SER A 2 2.07 27.05 -22.09
C SER A 2 2.06 26.87 -20.57
N ALA A 3 0.96 26.35 -20.01
CA ALA A 3 0.87 26.02 -18.58
C ALA A 3 1.95 25.00 -18.16
N ARG A 4 2.22 24.01 -19.00
CA ARG A 4 3.26 22.99 -18.76
C ARG A 4 4.67 23.60 -18.75
N GLU A 5 4.94 24.55 -19.64
CA GLU A 5 6.22 25.28 -19.62
C GLU A 5 6.37 26.11 -18.34
N LYS A 6 5.30 26.77 -17.87
CA LYS A 6 5.35 27.55 -16.63
C LYS A 6 5.64 26.68 -15.42
N LEU A 7 4.99 25.53 -15.31
CA LEU A 7 5.22 24.60 -14.21
C LEU A 7 6.66 24.09 -14.17
N ARG A 8 7.23 23.73 -15.33
CA ARG A 8 8.62 23.27 -15.43
C ARG A 8 9.60 24.31 -14.88
N VAL A 9 9.46 25.57 -15.31
CA VAL A 9 10.33 26.68 -14.87
C VAL A 9 10.23 26.87 -13.36
N TYR A 10 9.03 26.77 -12.78
CA TYR A 10 8.87 26.86 -11.32
C TYR A 10 9.57 25.71 -10.61
N VAL A 11 9.37 24.47 -11.05
CA VAL A 11 10.02 23.29 -10.45
C VAL A 11 11.55 23.40 -10.53
N GLU A 12 12.11 23.83 -11.66
CA GLU A 12 13.55 24.04 -11.86
C GLU A 12 14.13 25.16 -10.98
N SER A 13 13.28 26.06 -10.47
CA SER A 13 13.69 27.17 -9.59
C SER A 13 13.60 26.87 -8.10
N LEU A 14 13.05 25.71 -7.70
CA LEU A 14 12.90 25.34 -6.30
C LEU A 14 14.25 24.94 -5.68
N PRO A 15 14.48 25.24 -4.39
CA PRO A 15 15.58 24.65 -3.63
C PRO A 15 15.43 23.12 -3.54
N GLU A 16 16.55 22.41 -3.52
CA GLU A 16 16.59 20.93 -3.49
C GLU A 16 15.76 20.37 -2.32
N GLU A 17 15.81 21.02 -1.17
CA GLU A 17 15.11 20.60 0.06
C GLU A 17 13.57 20.68 -0.09
N GLN A 18 13.07 21.42 -1.08
CA GLN A 18 11.64 21.58 -1.36
C GLN A 18 11.14 20.67 -2.48
N LEU A 19 12.03 20.00 -3.22
CA LEU A 19 11.64 19.15 -4.35
C LEU A 19 10.77 17.97 -3.92
N ASP A 20 11.07 17.34 -2.77
CA ASP A 20 10.25 16.25 -2.23
C ASP A 20 8.82 16.68 -1.90
N ALA A 21 8.66 17.88 -1.31
CA ALA A 21 7.35 18.42 -0.99
C ALA A 21 6.56 18.78 -2.26
N ALA A 22 7.24 19.38 -3.25
CA ALA A 22 6.65 19.70 -4.53
C ALA A 22 6.24 18.44 -5.32
N LEU A 23 7.07 17.38 -5.29
CA LEU A 23 6.76 16.10 -5.90
C LEU A 23 5.50 15.48 -5.29
N ARG A 24 5.42 15.39 -3.95
CA ARG A 24 4.22 14.88 -3.24
C ARG A 24 2.95 15.65 -3.61
N ALA A 25 3.04 16.98 -3.75
CA ALA A 25 1.91 17.82 -4.15
C ALA A 25 1.46 17.57 -5.60
N LEU A 26 2.40 17.34 -6.53
CA LEU A 26 2.07 17.00 -7.91
C LEU A 26 1.51 15.58 -8.04
N GLU A 27 2.03 14.64 -7.24
CA GLU A 27 1.58 13.26 -7.20
C GLU A 27 0.14 13.10 -6.69
N SER A 28 -0.30 13.96 -5.77
CA SER A 28 -1.69 13.97 -5.30
C SER A 28 -2.68 14.50 -6.35
N MET A 29 -2.20 15.29 -7.33
CA MET A 29 -3.00 15.82 -8.43
C MET A 29 -3.04 14.90 -9.65
N ALA A 30 -2.11 13.95 -9.76
CA ALA A 30 -2.11 13.00 -10.85
C ALA A 30 -3.34 12.07 -10.73
N PRO A 31 -4.05 11.76 -11.84
CA PRO A 31 -5.08 10.75 -11.83
C PRO A 31 -4.44 9.41 -11.48
N ARG A 32 -4.56 9.01 -10.22
CA ARG A 32 -4.18 7.70 -9.72
C ARG A 32 -5.45 6.90 -9.50
N ASP A 33 -5.33 5.58 -9.65
CA ASP A 33 -6.37 4.64 -9.21
C ASP A 33 -6.75 4.98 -7.75
N PRO A 34 -8.04 5.25 -7.46
CA PRO A 34 -8.47 5.62 -6.12
C PRO A 34 -8.15 4.55 -5.07
N VAL A 35 -8.11 3.26 -5.46
CA VAL A 35 -7.71 2.16 -4.58
C VAL A 35 -6.22 2.26 -4.28
N LEU A 36 -5.38 2.52 -5.29
CA LEU A 36 -3.95 2.67 -5.09
C LEU A 36 -3.63 3.87 -4.18
N GLN A 37 -4.34 4.99 -4.33
CA GLN A 37 -4.17 6.14 -3.43
C GLN A 37 -4.58 5.82 -2.00
N MET A 38 -5.69 5.10 -1.80
CA MET A 38 -6.10 4.65 -0.48
C MET A 38 -5.03 3.77 0.17
N LEU A 39 -4.47 2.81 -0.57
CA LEU A 39 -3.43 1.90 -0.06
C LEU A 39 -2.11 2.63 0.25
N LEU A 40 -1.67 3.54 -0.61
CA LEU A 40 -0.42 4.29 -0.40
C LEU A 40 -0.46 5.25 0.79
N ASN A 41 -1.65 5.73 1.15
CA ASN A 41 -1.86 6.66 2.25
C ASN A 41 -2.59 6.02 3.44
N ALA A 42 -2.73 4.69 3.46
CA ALA A 42 -3.31 4.01 4.59
C ALA A 42 -2.40 4.22 5.82
N PRO A 43 -2.96 4.50 7.01
CA PRO A 43 -2.17 4.52 8.23
C PRO A 43 -1.58 3.13 8.50
N GLU A 44 -0.48 3.08 9.26
CA GLU A 44 0.04 1.81 9.78
C GLU A 44 -1.03 1.16 10.67
N ASP A 45 -1.23 -0.15 10.49
CA ASP A 45 -2.20 -0.93 11.26
C ASP A 45 -1.55 -1.44 12.55
N ASP A 46 -1.58 -0.57 13.56
CA ASP A 46 -1.08 -0.84 14.92
C ASP A 46 -2.21 -1.12 15.91
N GLU A 47 -3.43 -1.38 15.43
CA GLU A 47 -4.56 -1.68 16.30
C GLU A 47 -4.35 -3.04 16.98
N PRO A 48 -4.71 -3.19 18.27
CA PRO A 48 -4.64 -4.48 18.94
C PRO A 48 -5.61 -5.46 18.29
N LEU A 49 -5.18 -6.71 18.09
CA LEU A 49 -6.05 -7.77 17.58
C LEU A 49 -7.31 -7.89 18.45
N SER A 50 -8.45 -7.98 17.80
CA SER A 50 -9.72 -8.30 18.44
C SER A 50 -9.73 -9.73 18.98
N GLU A 51 -10.68 -10.04 19.87
CA GLU A 51 -10.87 -11.40 20.39
C GLU A 51 -11.21 -12.42 19.30
N GLU A 52 -11.85 -11.99 18.21
CA GLU A 52 -12.13 -12.86 17.07
C GLU A 52 -10.85 -13.19 16.29
N GLU A 53 -10.01 -12.18 16.03
CA GLU A 53 -8.74 -12.37 15.33
C GLU A 53 -7.75 -13.20 16.14
N LEU A 54 -7.69 -13.00 17.46
CA LEU A 54 -6.88 -13.84 18.35
C LEU A 54 -7.32 -15.30 18.30
N ARG A 55 -8.63 -15.57 18.32
CA ARG A 55 -9.15 -16.94 18.18
C ARG A 55 -8.79 -17.54 16.82
N ALA A 56 -8.98 -16.80 15.74
CA ALA A 56 -8.60 -17.25 14.40
C ALA A 56 -7.09 -17.54 14.28
N HIS A 57 -6.25 -16.72 14.94
CA HIS A 57 -4.81 -16.94 15.01
C HIS A 57 -4.47 -18.24 15.76
N GLU A 58 -5.07 -18.47 16.92
CA GLU A 58 -4.91 -19.71 17.69
C GLU A 58 -5.37 -20.94 16.90
N GLU A 59 -6.54 -20.87 16.24
CA GLU A 59 -7.05 -21.93 15.38
C GLU A 59 -6.08 -22.29 14.26
N GLY A 60 -5.45 -21.29 13.62
CA GLY A 60 -4.43 -21.49 12.60
C GLY A 60 -3.18 -22.18 13.13
N LEU A 61 -2.69 -21.79 14.30
CA LEU A 61 -1.55 -22.44 14.95
C LEU A 61 -1.84 -23.90 15.30
N GLU A 62 -3.05 -24.19 15.78
CA GLU A 62 -3.46 -25.57 16.05
C GLU A 62 -3.57 -26.42 14.79
N ALA A 63 -4.10 -25.87 13.70
CA ALA A 63 -4.17 -26.57 12.41
C ALA A 63 -2.77 -26.95 11.90
N ILE A 64 -1.80 -26.03 12.04
CA ILE A 64 -0.39 -26.31 11.74
C ILE A 64 0.12 -27.47 12.62
N ALA A 65 -0.15 -27.43 13.93
CA ALA A 65 0.30 -28.45 14.87
C ALA A 65 -0.31 -29.84 14.58
N ARG A 66 -1.55 -29.89 14.09
CA ARG A 66 -2.22 -31.13 13.65
C ARG A 66 -1.80 -31.60 12.26
N GLY A 67 -1.10 -30.77 11.49
CA GLY A 67 -0.75 -31.05 10.10
C GLY A 67 -1.90 -30.85 9.12
N ASP A 68 -2.95 -30.14 9.54
CA ASP A 68 -4.15 -29.83 8.75
C ASP A 68 -3.89 -28.68 7.76
N MET A 69 -2.84 -28.81 6.94
CA MET A 69 -2.38 -27.79 5.99
C MET A 69 -2.58 -28.26 4.55
N VAL A 70 -2.89 -27.33 3.65
CA VAL A 70 -2.95 -27.61 2.21
C VAL A 70 -1.56 -27.36 1.59
N PRO A 71 -0.97 -28.32 0.86
CA PRO A 71 0.29 -28.10 0.15
C PRO A 71 0.18 -26.95 -0.85
N TRP A 72 1.20 -26.09 -0.89
CA TRP A 72 1.21 -24.90 -1.76
C TRP A 72 0.98 -25.22 -3.24
N GLU A 73 1.58 -26.31 -3.74
CA GLU A 73 1.43 -26.74 -5.13
C GLU A 73 -0.03 -27.00 -5.51
N LYS A 74 -0.82 -27.58 -4.59
CA LYS A 74 -2.25 -27.81 -4.80
C LYS A 74 -3.04 -26.50 -4.86
N VAL A 75 -2.78 -25.57 -3.95
CA VAL A 75 -3.46 -24.26 -3.94
C VAL A 75 -3.17 -23.48 -5.23
N ARG A 76 -1.93 -23.55 -5.73
CA ARG A 76 -1.53 -22.86 -6.96
C ARG A 76 -2.26 -23.40 -8.19
N GLU A 77 -2.51 -24.70 -8.27
CA GLU A 77 -3.28 -25.31 -9.36
C GLU A 77 -4.76 -24.88 -9.34
N GLU A 78 -5.35 -24.65 -8.16
CA GLU A 78 -6.76 -24.24 -8.03
C GLU A 78 -7.01 -22.75 -8.37
N LEU A 79 -5.97 -21.90 -8.28
CA LEU A 79 -6.06 -20.45 -8.52
C LEU A 79 -5.63 -20.02 -9.94
N ALA A 80 -5.16 -20.96 -10.78
CA ALA A 80 -4.73 -20.71 -12.16
C ALA A 80 -5.88 -20.76 -13.16
#